data_AF-E9D5A0-F1
#
_entry.id   AF-E9D5A0-F1
#
_cell.length_a   1.000
_cell.length_b   1.000
_cell.length_c   1.000
_cell.angle_alpha   90.00
_cell.angle_beta   90.00
_cell.angle_gamma   90.00
#
_symmetry.space_group_name_H-M   'P 1'
#
loop_
_entity.id
_entity.type
_entity.pdbx_description
1 polymer ?
#
loop_
_entity_poly.entity_id
_entity_poly.type
_entity_poly.pdbx_seq_one_letter_code
_entity_poly.pdbx_strand_id
1 'polypeptide(L)'
;MSIRSRGLETGQSQPPFGFTSALANPPSQSEAPKRRSERIAAMSAHQTLQGLGDEDESVIPPESDEEIPRHEREESVMAVRSGTCRCRGFEQQLLQKIKSTKTRSELELIRILEQLGKAFSDKKADIYLCYDHAKLMASKLGLQTRTLNREELLNRLAYIHRNRRNIGSVKTDDSTYLWFRLANRPARAEDALGIYKFKHQPIIPLVANMRTFDFNRYTRITGVNKFTTSDLQKEWETTGSVVIPQLMRWWNDKLQGATTTVLTRVNGEYDMYYHHQRMMGGRDNYGWLRTMYHSIGQQLMRQDPAYYLWYVLTRPDHAWKLISYPYYAKYAKPGDKTGFRHIDVNVPDAITTGRGVNMIQGSLTLTAEEPGDCTEILPGMHNHLEDWWGLVEERGLSTDGYVHRIKDTMYTKDDERKFGIRWTDVICKPGDVRITSPLLPHGAHGPCKKVRRTMLPWYVAIQEDHEHLEVNEAGTWSQLSAAHRDLVPGPSSPSGHSNRYASVPYRFPTAIQLQGLGAISDALVGRIRWDNPMVIEELDILFGPDDKKAQDFINNWRLKATRIALDAIVKTYQIEKKAFGNKSYWHCMHNNIDPVSVRPSPPPENLVEEEDHGDHY
;
A
#
# COMPACT_ATOMS: atom_id res chain seq x y z
N MET A 1 -47.55 -23.99 51.59
CA MET A 1 -48.33 -22.86 52.14
C MET A 1 -48.51 -21.82 51.04
N SER A 2 -49.68 -21.86 50.40
CA SER A 2 -50.68 -20.76 50.31
C SER A 2 -50.27 -19.63 49.35
N ILE A 3 -50.78 -19.62 48.10
CA ILE A 3 -51.96 -18.85 47.62
C ILE A 3 -51.63 -17.34 47.55
N ARG A 4 -51.95 -16.52 46.54
CA ARG A 4 -52.50 -16.57 45.17
C ARG A 4 -52.73 -15.09 44.79
N SER A 5 -52.50 -14.73 43.54
CA SER A 5 -53.28 -13.75 42.72
C SER A 5 -53.52 -12.29 43.13
N ARG A 6 -53.32 -11.42 42.10
CA ARG A 6 -54.08 -10.21 41.62
C ARG A 6 -53.12 -9.04 41.40
N GLY A 7 -53.09 -8.28 40.31
CA GLY A 7 -54.06 -8.03 39.24
C GLY A 7 -54.50 -6.56 39.23
N LEU A 8 -54.34 -5.88 38.09
CA LEU A 8 -55.01 -4.65 37.59
C LEU A 8 -54.43 -3.24 37.88
N GLU A 9 -53.91 -2.66 36.79
CA GLU A 9 -54.37 -1.45 36.06
C GLU A 9 -54.39 -0.01 36.63
N THR A 10 -53.80 0.86 35.80
CA THR A 10 -54.14 2.26 35.43
C THR A 10 -53.90 3.40 36.41
N GLY A 11 -53.22 4.43 35.91
CA GLY A 11 -53.13 5.75 36.54
C GLY A 11 -52.18 6.69 35.79
N GLN A 12 -52.75 7.49 34.88
CA GLN A 12 -52.09 8.60 34.18
C GLN A 12 -51.51 9.64 35.16
N SER A 13 -50.35 10.19 34.83
CA SER A 13 -50.01 11.60 35.16
C SER A 13 -48.88 12.12 34.24
N GLN A 14 -49.24 13.11 33.40
CA GLN A 14 -48.34 14.14 32.86
C GLN A 14 -48.00 15.14 33.99
N PRO A 15 -46.88 15.91 33.95
CA PRO A 15 -46.73 17.11 33.08
C PRO A 15 -45.25 17.45 32.72
N PRO A 16 -44.87 18.70 32.37
CA PRO A 16 -44.85 19.27 31.02
C PRO A 16 -43.42 19.72 30.60
N PHE A 17 -43.31 20.63 29.62
CA PHE A 17 -42.11 21.22 28.98
C PHE A 17 -41.58 20.39 27.78
N GLY A 18 -41.63 20.83 26.52
CA GLY A 18 -41.72 22.18 25.97
C GLY A 18 -40.37 22.62 25.43
N PHE A 19 -39.81 21.91 24.45
CA PHE A 19 -38.70 22.39 23.62
C PHE A 19 -39.03 22.20 22.14
N THR A 20 -39.24 23.33 21.48
CA THR A 20 -39.32 23.49 20.03
C THR A 20 -37.94 23.27 19.42
N SER A 21 -37.74 22.13 18.73
CA SER A 21 -36.62 21.95 17.82
C SER A 21 -37.06 22.39 16.42
N ALA A 22 -36.44 23.45 15.93
CA ALA A 22 -36.54 23.89 14.55
C ALA A 22 -36.03 22.77 13.62
N LEU A 23 -36.92 22.25 12.79
CA LEU A 23 -36.59 21.35 11.68
C LEU A 23 -35.88 22.17 10.60
N ALA A 24 -34.55 22.04 10.52
CA ALA A 24 -33.81 22.40 9.32
C ALA A 24 -33.99 21.26 8.32
N ASN A 25 -34.78 21.51 7.27
CA ASN A 25 -34.88 20.62 6.12
C ASN A 25 -33.51 20.45 5.45
N PRO A 26 -33.10 19.23 5.06
CA PRO A 26 -31.94 19.04 4.21
C PRO A 26 -32.25 19.54 2.79
N PRO A 27 -31.30 20.21 2.11
CA PRO A 27 -31.52 20.65 0.75
C PRO A 27 -31.65 19.45 -0.19
N SER A 28 -32.66 19.56 -1.03
CA SER A 28 -33.05 18.69 -2.13
C SER A 28 -31.91 18.37 -3.09
N GLN A 29 -31.94 17.12 -3.54
CA GLN A 29 -31.46 16.58 -4.82
C GLN A 29 -30.97 17.63 -5.84
N SER A 30 -29.70 17.52 -6.23
CA SER A 30 -29.23 18.00 -7.53
C SER A 30 -28.41 16.91 -8.23
N GLU A 31 -28.97 16.53 -9.37
CA GLU A 31 -28.44 15.93 -10.60
C GLU A 31 -27.03 15.30 -10.61
N ALA A 32 -27.03 14.01 -10.96
CA ALA A 32 -25.86 13.24 -11.36
C ALA A 32 -25.15 13.85 -12.59
N PRO A 33 -23.81 13.97 -12.60
CA PRO A 33 -23.08 14.29 -13.82
C PRO A 33 -22.94 13.05 -14.69
N LYS A 34 -23.37 13.21 -15.94
CA LYS A 34 -23.25 12.23 -17.03
C LYS A 34 -21.82 11.72 -17.18
N ARG A 35 -21.71 10.40 -17.33
CA ARG A 35 -20.50 9.66 -17.75
C ARG A 35 -19.79 10.38 -18.89
N ARG A 36 -18.56 10.83 -18.66
CA ARG A 36 -17.60 11.19 -19.71
C ARG A 36 -16.55 10.08 -19.77
N SER A 37 -16.52 9.38 -20.90
CA SER A 37 -15.47 8.43 -21.25
C SER A 37 -14.26 9.24 -21.72
N GLU A 38 -13.18 9.20 -20.94
CA GLU A 38 -11.89 9.69 -21.39
C GLU A 38 -10.95 8.50 -21.63
N ARG A 39 -10.42 8.49 -22.85
CA ARG A 39 -9.48 7.52 -23.41
C ARG A 39 -8.13 7.72 -22.75
N ILE A 40 -7.61 6.71 -22.09
CA ILE A 40 -6.20 6.66 -21.71
C ILE A 40 -5.39 6.29 -22.97
N ALA A 41 -4.54 7.22 -23.39
CA ALA A 41 -3.52 7.01 -24.40
C ALA A 41 -2.34 6.26 -23.77
N ALA A 42 -1.92 5.16 -24.37
CA ALA A 42 -0.70 4.46 -24.02
C ALA A 42 0.51 5.31 -24.47
N MET A 43 1.28 5.83 -23.51
CA MET A 43 2.61 6.38 -23.77
C MET A 43 3.65 5.26 -23.59
N SER A 44 4.27 4.89 -24.69
CA SER A 44 5.41 3.97 -24.76
C SER A 44 6.68 4.72 -24.36
N ALA A 45 7.23 4.41 -23.19
CA ALA A 45 8.57 4.82 -22.82
C ALA A 45 9.58 3.80 -23.37
N HIS A 46 10.32 4.20 -24.39
CA HIS A 46 11.59 3.56 -24.73
C HIS A 46 12.67 4.19 -23.86
N GLN A 47 13.29 3.40 -23.00
CA GLN A 47 14.64 3.68 -22.52
C GLN A 47 15.53 2.45 -22.73
N THR A 48 16.54 2.70 -23.53
CA THR A 48 17.72 1.92 -23.81
C THR A 48 18.57 1.79 -22.55
N LEU A 49 18.92 0.57 -22.15
CA LEU A 49 20.12 0.29 -21.38
C LEU A 49 20.72 -1.03 -21.89
N GLN A 50 21.85 -0.90 -22.58
CA GLN A 50 22.77 -1.98 -22.89
C GLN A 50 23.70 -2.17 -21.68
N GLY A 51 24.04 -3.43 -21.37
CA GLY A 51 25.36 -3.77 -20.85
C GLY A 51 25.41 -4.72 -19.66
N LEU A 52 25.76 -5.97 -19.96
CA LEU A 52 26.52 -6.95 -19.15
C LEU A 52 25.77 -7.60 -17.97
N GLY A 53 25.74 -8.92 -17.79
CA GLY A 53 26.35 -10.06 -18.47
C GLY A 53 25.79 -11.36 -17.88
N ASP A 54 25.87 -12.42 -18.67
CA ASP A 54 25.40 -13.78 -18.40
C ASP A 54 26.11 -14.42 -17.17
N GLU A 55 25.38 -15.19 -16.37
CA GLU A 55 25.56 -16.65 -16.25
C GLU A 55 24.60 -17.29 -15.22
N ASP A 56 23.76 -18.18 -15.78
CA ASP A 56 23.46 -19.55 -15.36
C ASP A 56 22.51 -19.93 -14.18
N GLU A 57 21.83 -21.05 -14.49
CA GLU A 57 21.12 -22.04 -13.68
C GLU A 57 19.69 -21.76 -13.17
N SER A 58 18.71 -22.20 -13.97
CA SER A 58 17.50 -22.83 -13.43
C SER A 58 17.13 -24.10 -14.22
N VAL A 59 17.40 -25.24 -13.59
CA VAL A 59 17.02 -26.60 -14.01
C VAL A 59 15.59 -26.91 -13.55
N ILE A 60 14.66 -27.13 -14.49
CA ILE A 60 13.46 -27.96 -14.32
C ILE A 60 13.26 -28.75 -15.64
N PRO A 61 13.05 -30.07 -15.61
CA PRO A 61 13.18 -30.96 -16.77
C PRO A 61 11.92 -30.96 -17.66
N PRO A 62 12.06 -31.24 -18.98
CA PRO A 62 10.91 -31.48 -19.85
C PRO A 62 10.50 -32.96 -19.79
N GLU A 63 9.19 -33.21 -19.69
CA GLU A 63 8.60 -34.54 -19.85
C GLU A 63 8.51 -34.92 -21.34
N SER A 64 9.27 -35.97 -21.68
CA SER A 64 9.10 -36.99 -22.74
C SER A 64 8.59 -36.57 -24.12
N ASP A 65 9.54 -36.38 -25.04
CA ASP A 65 9.37 -36.52 -26.48
C ASP A 65 9.38 -38.01 -26.88
N GLU A 66 8.28 -38.53 -27.44
CA GLU A 66 8.36 -39.69 -28.32
C GLU A 66 8.92 -39.24 -29.68
N GLU A 67 10.09 -39.79 -30.03
CA GLU A 67 10.82 -39.55 -31.27
C GLU A 67 9.98 -39.87 -32.51
N ILE A 68 9.70 -38.84 -33.33
CA ILE A 68 9.34 -38.99 -34.74
C ILE A 68 10.51 -38.46 -35.58
N PRO A 69 10.94 -39.13 -36.66
CA PRO A 69 12.25 -38.94 -37.27
C PRO A 69 12.51 -37.52 -37.76
N ARG A 70 13.69 -36.99 -37.41
CA ARG A 70 14.26 -35.75 -37.95
C ARG A 70 14.47 -35.90 -39.46
N HIS A 71 13.49 -35.45 -40.24
CA HIS A 71 13.77 -34.95 -41.57
C HIS A 71 14.17 -33.48 -41.43
N GLU A 72 15.38 -33.14 -41.83
CA GLU A 72 15.83 -31.76 -42.04
C GLU A 72 14.76 -31.02 -42.85
N ARG A 73 14.07 -30.06 -42.21
CA ARG A 73 13.20 -29.12 -42.88
C ARG A 73 13.81 -27.75 -42.73
N GLU A 74 14.49 -27.34 -43.80
CA GLU A 74 14.87 -25.97 -44.06
C GLU A 74 13.72 -25.04 -43.65
N GLU A 75 13.99 -24.08 -42.77
CA GLU A 75 13.19 -22.87 -42.67
C GLU A 75 13.31 -22.14 -44.00
N SER A 76 12.40 -22.46 -44.93
CA SER A 76 12.23 -21.65 -46.11
C SER A 76 11.63 -20.32 -45.65
N VAL A 77 12.50 -19.32 -45.45
CA VAL A 77 12.14 -17.94 -45.73
C VAL A 77 11.57 -17.96 -47.13
N MET A 78 10.24 -17.95 -47.26
CA MET A 78 9.60 -17.82 -48.56
C MET A 78 9.90 -16.41 -49.09
N ALA A 79 11.07 -16.26 -49.70
CA ALA A 79 11.24 -15.34 -50.80
C ALA A 79 10.18 -15.76 -51.82
N VAL A 80 9.06 -15.02 -51.83
CA VAL A 80 8.03 -15.12 -52.86
C VAL A 80 8.74 -14.84 -54.17
N ARG A 81 9.14 -15.90 -54.87
CA ARG A 81 9.48 -15.83 -56.30
C ARG A 81 8.36 -15.04 -56.93
N SER A 82 8.70 -13.98 -57.64
CA SER A 82 7.80 -13.10 -58.38
C SER A 82 7.17 -13.85 -59.57
N GLY A 83 6.55 -15.00 -59.31
CA GLY A 83 5.61 -15.62 -60.22
C GLY A 83 4.41 -14.70 -60.32
N THR A 84 4.10 -14.27 -61.54
CA THR A 84 2.89 -13.55 -61.88
C THR A 84 1.68 -14.24 -61.23
N CYS A 85 1.05 -13.61 -60.21
CA CYS A 85 -0.17 -14.19 -59.64
C CYS A 85 -1.19 -14.30 -60.77
N ARG A 86 -1.86 -15.45 -60.87
CA ARG A 86 -2.87 -15.70 -61.91
C ARG A 86 -4.22 -15.05 -61.56
N CYS A 87 -4.24 -14.05 -60.69
CA CYS A 87 -5.44 -13.34 -60.29
C CYS A 87 -5.91 -12.48 -61.49
N ARG A 88 -7.02 -12.86 -62.10
CA ARG A 88 -7.55 -12.19 -63.31
C ARG A 88 -8.69 -11.25 -62.94
N GLY A 89 -8.88 -10.20 -63.72
CA GLY A 89 -10.02 -9.29 -63.57
C GLY A 89 -9.90 -8.23 -62.47
N PHE A 90 -8.70 -8.04 -61.89
CA PHE A 90 -8.43 -7.00 -60.89
C PHE A 90 -7.29 -6.08 -61.34
N GLU A 91 -7.41 -4.79 -61.03
CA GLU A 91 -6.34 -3.83 -61.24
C GLU A 91 -5.12 -4.19 -60.38
N GLN A 92 -3.91 -4.10 -60.94
CA GLN A 92 -2.68 -4.40 -60.21
C GLN A 92 -2.54 -3.54 -58.94
N GLN A 93 -3.02 -2.30 -58.97
CA GLN A 93 -3.02 -1.40 -57.81
C GLN A 93 -3.81 -1.98 -56.63
N LEU A 94 -4.95 -2.66 -56.88
CA LEU A 94 -5.75 -3.29 -55.84
C LEU A 94 -4.99 -4.45 -55.17
N LEU A 95 -4.34 -5.30 -55.97
CA LEU A 95 -3.53 -6.41 -55.45
C LEU A 95 -2.31 -5.93 -54.67
N GLN A 96 -1.70 -4.81 -55.06
CA GLN A 96 -0.64 -4.15 -54.29
C GLN A 96 -1.14 -3.59 -52.96
N LYS A 97 -2.37 -3.04 -52.91
CA LYS A 97 -2.99 -2.57 -51.66
C LYS A 97 -3.16 -3.71 -50.65
N ILE A 98 -3.45 -4.93 -51.11
CA ILE A 98 -3.57 -6.14 -50.29
C ILE A 98 -2.19 -6.64 -49.82
N LYS A 99 -1.18 -6.62 -50.70
CA LYS A 99 0.20 -7.04 -50.36
C LYS A 99 0.93 -6.06 -49.44
N SER A 100 0.55 -4.78 -49.48
CA SER A 100 1.18 -3.73 -48.68
C SER A 100 1.15 -4.07 -47.19
N THR A 101 2.27 -3.87 -46.50
CA THR A 101 2.37 -4.00 -45.04
C THR A 101 1.72 -2.84 -44.28
N LYS A 102 1.38 -1.74 -44.98
CA LYS A 102 0.75 -0.56 -44.37
C LYS A 102 -0.57 -0.93 -43.68
N THR A 103 -0.72 -0.50 -42.45
CA THR A 103 -1.97 -0.58 -41.68
C THR A 103 -3.04 0.27 -42.38
N ARG A 104 -4.24 -0.29 -42.55
CA ARG A 104 -5.38 0.37 -43.20
C ARG A 104 -6.55 0.40 -42.24
N SER A 105 -7.38 1.44 -42.32
CA SER A 105 -8.62 1.50 -41.56
C SER A 105 -9.61 0.42 -42.00
N GLU A 106 -10.53 0.04 -41.11
CA GLU A 106 -11.56 -0.97 -41.43
C GLU A 106 -12.42 -0.56 -42.62
N LEU A 107 -12.74 0.73 -42.75
CA LEU A 107 -13.48 1.27 -43.89
C LEU A 107 -12.72 1.12 -45.22
N GLU A 108 -11.41 1.34 -45.22
CA GLU A 108 -10.57 1.11 -46.41
C GLU A 108 -10.52 -0.37 -46.78
N LEU A 109 -10.44 -1.27 -45.80
CA LEU A 109 -10.46 -2.71 -46.02
C LEU A 109 -11.81 -3.18 -46.59
N ILE A 110 -12.92 -2.62 -46.11
CA ILE A 110 -14.25 -2.89 -46.67
C ILE A 110 -14.33 -2.44 -48.13
N ARG A 111 -13.82 -1.24 -48.47
CA ARG A 111 -13.78 -0.76 -49.86
C ARG A 111 -12.92 -1.65 -50.77
N ILE A 112 -11.80 -2.15 -50.26
CA ILE A 112 -10.97 -3.14 -50.98
C ILE A 112 -11.77 -4.43 -51.18
N LEU A 113 -12.47 -4.91 -50.15
CA LEU A 113 -13.31 -6.11 -50.23
C LEU A 113 -14.46 -5.95 -51.23
N GLU A 114 -15.07 -4.76 -51.34
CA GLU A 114 -16.10 -4.43 -52.33
C GLU A 114 -15.57 -4.53 -53.76
N GLN A 115 -14.37 -4.00 -54.01
CA GLN A 115 -13.71 -4.10 -55.32
C GLN A 115 -13.39 -5.55 -55.68
N LEU A 116 -13.13 -6.39 -54.67
CA LEU A 116 -12.97 -7.84 -54.82
C LEU A 116 -14.30 -8.59 -54.98
N GLY A 117 -15.45 -7.93 -54.78
CA GLY A 117 -16.79 -8.52 -54.78
C GLY A 117 -17.10 -9.42 -55.97
N LYS A 118 -16.58 -9.09 -57.16
CA LYS A 118 -16.73 -9.90 -58.39
C LYS A 118 -16.19 -11.33 -58.22
N ALA A 119 -15.12 -11.53 -57.44
CA ALA A 119 -14.60 -12.88 -57.14
C ALA A 119 -15.53 -13.70 -56.25
N PHE A 120 -16.45 -13.07 -55.51
CA PHE A 120 -17.31 -13.75 -54.54
C PHE A 120 -18.75 -13.95 -55.04
N SER A 121 -19.10 -13.40 -56.20
CA SER A 121 -20.45 -13.48 -56.81
C SER A 121 -20.55 -14.49 -57.96
N ASP A 122 -19.43 -14.98 -58.50
CA ASP A 122 -19.38 -15.94 -59.61
C ASP A 122 -19.11 -17.36 -59.08
N LYS A 123 -19.83 -18.37 -59.59
CA LYS A 123 -19.58 -19.80 -59.28
C LYS A 123 -18.18 -20.26 -59.72
N LYS A 124 -17.47 -19.44 -60.52
CA LYS A 124 -16.06 -19.61 -60.89
C LYS A 124 -15.11 -18.68 -60.12
N ALA A 125 -15.39 -18.42 -58.83
CA ALA A 125 -14.53 -17.64 -57.90
C ALA A 125 -13.03 -18.03 -57.98
N ASP A 126 -12.76 -19.29 -58.31
CA ASP A 126 -11.45 -19.91 -58.44
C ASP A 126 -10.53 -19.30 -59.50
N ILE A 127 -11.11 -18.57 -60.46
CA ILE A 127 -10.40 -17.99 -61.59
C ILE A 127 -9.88 -16.56 -61.29
N TYR A 128 -10.46 -15.89 -60.28
CA TYR A 128 -10.27 -14.44 -60.09
C TYR A 128 -9.27 -14.08 -58.99
N LEU A 129 -9.28 -14.76 -57.82
CA LEU A 129 -8.41 -14.43 -56.67
C LEU A 129 -7.61 -15.65 -56.20
N CYS A 130 -6.27 -15.55 -56.15
CA CYS A 130 -5.45 -16.64 -55.64
C CYS A 130 -5.58 -16.77 -54.11
N TYR A 131 -5.24 -17.95 -53.59
CA TYR A 131 -5.32 -18.24 -52.16
C TYR A 131 -4.47 -17.28 -51.31
N ASP A 132 -3.26 -16.94 -51.75
CA ASP A 132 -2.37 -16.04 -51.00
C ASP A 132 -2.95 -14.64 -50.85
N HIS A 133 -3.52 -14.08 -51.92
CA HIS A 133 -4.17 -12.78 -51.86
C HIS A 133 -5.46 -12.80 -51.03
N ALA A 134 -6.25 -13.87 -51.13
CA ALA A 134 -7.40 -14.07 -50.25
C ALA A 134 -6.97 -14.15 -48.78
N LYS A 135 -5.89 -14.88 -48.48
CA LYS A 135 -5.35 -15.06 -47.12
C LYS A 135 -4.81 -13.77 -46.54
N LEU A 136 -4.10 -12.98 -47.35
CA LEU A 136 -3.64 -11.64 -46.97
C LEU A 136 -4.82 -10.70 -46.70
N MET A 137 -5.84 -10.71 -47.56
CA MET A 137 -7.03 -9.88 -47.37
C MET A 137 -7.79 -10.27 -46.09
N ALA A 138 -8.01 -11.57 -45.88
CA ALA A 138 -8.65 -12.10 -44.68
C ALA A 138 -7.86 -11.77 -43.41
N SER A 139 -6.54 -11.95 -43.43
CA SER A 139 -5.68 -11.58 -42.30
C SER A 139 -5.76 -10.09 -41.98
N LYS A 140 -5.84 -9.21 -42.98
CA LYS A 140 -6.00 -7.77 -42.79
C LYS A 140 -7.35 -7.39 -42.19
N LEU A 141 -8.41 -8.13 -42.54
CA LEU A 141 -9.74 -8.01 -41.91
C LEU A 141 -9.77 -8.59 -40.48
N GLY A 142 -8.67 -9.20 -40.02
CA GLY A 142 -8.53 -9.77 -38.70
C GLY A 142 -8.93 -11.24 -38.59
N LEU A 143 -9.13 -11.94 -39.71
CA LEU A 143 -9.53 -13.35 -39.69
C LEU A 143 -8.39 -14.26 -39.24
N GLN A 144 -8.77 -15.36 -38.57
CA GLN A 144 -7.93 -16.50 -38.30
C GLN A 144 -7.84 -17.36 -39.56
N THR A 145 -6.67 -17.38 -40.20
CA THR A 145 -6.47 -18.04 -41.50
C THR A 145 -5.58 -19.28 -41.43
N ARG A 146 -5.09 -19.68 -40.25
CA ARG A 146 -4.08 -20.75 -40.10
C ARG A 146 -4.62 -22.12 -40.50
N THR A 147 -5.87 -22.40 -40.17
CA THR A 147 -6.52 -23.71 -40.38
C THR A 147 -7.45 -23.74 -41.59
N LEU A 148 -7.64 -22.61 -42.28
CA LEU A 148 -8.62 -22.52 -43.36
C LEU A 148 -8.05 -23.02 -44.68
N ASN A 149 -8.75 -23.98 -45.27
CA ASN A 149 -8.52 -24.30 -46.67
C ASN A 149 -9.05 -23.18 -47.58
N ARG A 150 -8.78 -23.30 -48.89
CA ARG A 150 -9.11 -22.25 -49.85
C ARG A 150 -10.61 -21.98 -49.96
N GLU A 151 -11.42 -23.03 -49.99
CA GLU A 151 -12.87 -22.92 -50.13
C GLU A 151 -13.49 -22.25 -48.91
N GLU A 152 -13.12 -22.70 -47.71
CA GLU A 152 -13.57 -22.12 -46.43
C GLU A 152 -13.21 -20.64 -46.32
N LEU A 153 -11.99 -20.28 -46.71
CA LEU A 153 -11.51 -18.90 -46.69
C LEU A 153 -12.33 -18.00 -47.63
N LEU A 154 -12.59 -18.46 -48.85
CA LEU A 154 -13.40 -17.72 -49.81
C LEU A 154 -14.86 -17.62 -49.37
N ASN A 155 -15.41 -18.68 -48.78
CA ASN A 155 -16.76 -18.67 -48.21
C ASN A 155 -16.89 -17.65 -47.06
N ARG A 156 -15.92 -17.60 -46.14
CA ARG A 156 -15.90 -16.59 -45.06
C ARG A 156 -15.74 -15.17 -45.62
N LEU A 157 -14.86 -14.94 -46.59
CA LEU A 157 -14.72 -13.64 -47.25
C LEU A 157 -15.97 -13.22 -48.02
N ALA A 158 -16.64 -14.15 -48.71
CA ALA A 158 -17.89 -13.91 -49.41
C ALA A 158 -19.03 -13.56 -48.42
N TYR A 159 -19.10 -14.27 -47.28
CA TYR A 159 -20.04 -13.95 -46.20
C TYR A 159 -19.81 -12.53 -45.67
N ILE A 160 -18.55 -12.19 -45.37
CA ILE A 160 -18.18 -10.84 -44.90
C ILE A 160 -18.52 -9.80 -45.97
N HIS A 161 -18.24 -10.06 -47.24
CA HIS A 161 -18.58 -9.16 -48.34
C HIS A 161 -20.09 -8.90 -48.43
N ARG A 162 -20.93 -9.93 -48.32
CA ARG A 162 -22.40 -9.77 -48.31
C ARG A 162 -22.88 -8.94 -47.11
N ASN A 163 -22.24 -9.11 -45.95
CA ASN A 163 -22.58 -8.44 -44.70
C ASN A 163 -21.74 -7.21 -44.38
N ARG A 164 -20.96 -6.70 -45.34
CA ARG A 164 -19.92 -5.66 -45.13
C ARG A 164 -20.43 -4.34 -44.54
N ARG A 165 -21.70 -4.00 -44.78
CA ARG A 165 -22.35 -2.81 -44.20
C ARG A 165 -22.63 -2.98 -42.70
N ASN A 166 -22.60 -4.21 -42.20
CA ASN A 166 -22.83 -4.61 -40.81
C ASN A 166 -21.63 -5.41 -40.25
N ILE A 167 -20.39 -5.04 -40.64
CA ILE A 167 -19.18 -5.77 -40.22
C ILE A 167 -19.06 -5.91 -38.70
N GLY A 168 -19.51 -4.91 -37.95
CA GLY A 168 -19.53 -4.95 -36.49
C GLY A 168 -20.35 -6.13 -35.97
N SER A 169 -21.56 -6.33 -36.51
CA SER A 169 -22.41 -7.47 -36.17
C SER A 169 -21.75 -8.80 -36.51
N VAL A 170 -21.09 -8.91 -37.67
CA VAL A 170 -20.35 -10.13 -38.05
C VAL A 170 -19.17 -10.41 -37.11
N LYS A 171 -18.57 -9.39 -36.51
CA LYS A 171 -17.47 -9.57 -35.54
C LYS A 171 -17.96 -9.95 -34.14
N THR A 172 -19.23 -9.68 -33.81
CA THR A 172 -19.81 -9.94 -32.50
C THR A 172 -20.76 -11.13 -32.45
N ASP A 173 -21.25 -11.60 -33.59
CA ASP A 173 -22.23 -12.68 -33.69
C ASP A 173 -21.66 -14.04 -33.26
N ASP A 174 -22.46 -14.82 -32.54
CA ASP A 174 -22.07 -16.11 -31.93
C ASP A 174 -21.57 -17.15 -32.94
N SER A 175 -22.05 -17.11 -34.18
CA SER A 175 -21.64 -18.06 -35.22
C SER A 175 -20.35 -17.66 -35.94
N THR A 176 -19.95 -16.40 -35.85
CA THR A 176 -18.88 -15.82 -36.68
C THR A 176 -17.75 -15.13 -35.90
N TYR A 177 -17.93 -14.80 -34.62
CA TYR A 177 -16.90 -14.11 -33.82
C TYR A 177 -15.57 -14.87 -33.74
N LEU A 178 -15.61 -16.21 -33.66
CA LEU A 178 -14.41 -17.07 -33.65
C LEU A 178 -13.62 -17.03 -34.96
N TRP A 179 -14.20 -16.50 -36.04
CA TRP A 179 -13.46 -16.32 -37.29
C TRP A 179 -12.40 -15.24 -37.16
N PHE A 180 -12.53 -14.33 -36.18
CA PHE A 180 -11.63 -13.21 -36.00
C PHE A 180 -10.66 -13.45 -34.84
N ARG A 181 -9.48 -12.82 -34.90
CA ARG A 181 -8.54 -12.77 -33.78
C ARG A 181 -9.12 -11.91 -32.67
N LEU A 182 -8.77 -12.22 -31.42
CA LEU A 182 -9.24 -11.47 -30.25
C LEU A 182 -8.97 -9.95 -30.37
N ALA A 183 -7.78 -9.57 -30.81
CA ALA A 183 -7.40 -8.17 -31.03
C ALA A 183 -8.14 -7.45 -32.18
N ASN A 184 -8.90 -8.17 -33.01
CA ASN A 184 -9.56 -7.63 -34.21
C ASN A 184 -11.09 -7.73 -34.19
N ARG A 185 -11.67 -8.16 -33.07
CA ARG A 185 -13.11 -8.10 -32.80
C ARG A 185 -13.36 -7.38 -31.47
N PRO A 186 -14.56 -6.82 -31.24
CA PRO A 186 -14.93 -6.30 -29.93
C PRO A 186 -14.78 -7.39 -28.85
N ALA A 187 -14.32 -6.98 -27.66
CA ALA A 187 -14.23 -7.85 -26.51
C ALA A 187 -15.64 -8.31 -26.10
N ARG A 188 -15.78 -9.61 -25.87
CA ARG A 188 -16.98 -10.21 -25.30
C ARG A 188 -16.82 -10.38 -23.80
N ALA A 189 -17.95 -10.55 -23.12
CA ALA A 189 -17.97 -10.85 -21.70
C ALA A 189 -17.14 -12.11 -21.37
N GLU A 190 -17.17 -13.12 -22.25
CA GLU A 190 -16.46 -14.38 -22.05
C GLU A 190 -14.95 -14.26 -22.24
N ASP A 191 -14.46 -13.25 -22.98
CA ASP A 191 -13.01 -13.08 -23.19
C ASP A 191 -12.28 -12.74 -21.88
N ALA A 192 -12.98 -12.14 -20.92
CA ALA A 192 -12.46 -11.86 -19.58
C ALA A 192 -12.32 -13.11 -18.69
N LEU A 193 -12.85 -14.26 -19.11
CA LEU A 193 -12.73 -15.52 -18.36
C LEU A 193 -11.38 -16.21 -18.54
N GLY A 194 -10.70 -15.98 -19.66
CA GLY A 194 -9.53 -16.77 -20.04
C GLY A 194 -9.87 -18.27 -20.08
N ILE A 195 -9.19 -19.08 -19.26
CA ILE A 195 -9.43 -20.53 -19.14
C ILE A 195 -10.58 -20.90 -18.19
N TYR A 196 -11.13 -19.94 -17.43
CA TYR A 196 -12.17 -20.23 -16.45
C TYR A 196 -13.51 -20.50 -17.12
N LYS A 197 -14.24 -21.48 -16.59
CA LYS A 197 -15.59 -21.82 -17.06
C LYS A 197 -16.65 -20.80 -16.60
N PHE A 198 -16.44 -20.15 -15.46
CA PHE A 198 -17.43 -19.30 -14.82
C PHE A 198 -16.81 -17.99 -14.36
N LYS A 199 -17.60 -16.90 -14.43
CA LYS A 199 -17.26 -15.65 -13.76
C LYS A 199 -17.55 -15.82 -12.29
N HIS A 200 -16.63 -15.44 -11.43
CA HIS A 200 -16.92 -15.31 -10.01
C HIS A 200 -17.39 -13.87 -9.72
N GLN A 201 -18.17 -13.71 -8.65
CA GLN A 201 -18.39 -12.39 -8.07
C GLN A 201 -17.18 -12.04 -7.18
N PRO A 202 -16.74 -10.78 -7.14
CA PRO A 202 -15.76 -10.34 -6.15
C PRO A 202 -16.30 -10.59 -4.74
N ILE A 203 -15.45 -11.12 -3.86
CA ILE A 203 -15.76 -11.22 -2.44
C ILE A 203 -15.47 -9.85 -1.83
N ILE A 204 -16.48 -9.19 -1.29
CA ILE A 204 -16.37 -7.84 -0.71
C ILE A 204 -16.44 -7.99 0.82
N PRO A 205 -15.39 -7.63 1.57
CA PRO A 205 -15.43 -7.71 3.03
C PRO A 205 -16.42 -6.71 3.62
N LEU A 206 -16.95 -7.01 4.81
CA LEU A 206 -17.92 -6.17 5.51
C LEU A 206 -17.42 -4.73 5.69
N VAL A 207 -16.13 -4.57 6.02
CA VAL A 207 -15.50 -3.26 6.23
C VAL A 207 -15.60 -2.34 5.00
N ALA A 208 -15.60 -2.89 3.78
CA ALA A 208 -15.69 -2.09 2.56
C ALA A 208 -17.05 -1.39 2.39
N ASN A 209 -18.09 -1.87 3.08
CA ASN A 209 -19.43 -1.31 3.05
C ASN A 209 -19.74 -0.43 4.29
N MET A 210 -18.83 -0.36 5.26
CA MET A 210 -19.03 0.46 6.45
C MET A 210 -18.88 1.95 6.13
N ARG A 211 -19.79 2.77 6.68
CA ARG A 211 -19.79 4.23 6.51
C ARG A 211 -19.52 4.98 7.81
N THR A 212 -19.69 4.31 8.93
CA THR A 212 -19.55 4.89 10.26
C THR A 212 -18.89 3.86 11.16
N PHE A 213 -18.02 4.33 12.03
CA PHE A 213 -17.36 3.51 13.03
C PHE A 213 -17.66 4.06 14.42
N ASP A 214 -18.02 3.17 15.34
CA ASP A 214 -18.31 3.52 16.73
C ASP A 214 -17.07 3.29 17.60
N PHE A 215 -16.39 4.36 18.00
CA PHE A 215 -15.21 4.27 18.87
C PHE A 215 -15.56 3.57 20.21
N ASN A 216 -16.76 3.75 20.75
CA ASN A 216 -17.18 3.09 22.00
C ASN A 216 -17.27 1.57 21.84
N ARG A 217 -17.68 1.10 20.67
CA ARG A 217 -17.63 -0.33 20.34
C ARG A 217 -16.19 -0.84 20.34
N TYR A 218 -15.31 -0.14 19.65
CA TYR A 218 -13.93 -0.62 19.48
C TYR A 218 -13.06 -0.45 20.72
N THR A 219 -13.36 0.49 21.62
CA THR A 219 -12.75 0.53 22.97
C THR A 219 -13.11 -0.70 23.80
N ARG A 220 -14.32 -1.27 23.66
CA ARG A 220 -14.70 -2.53 24.32
C ARG A 220 -13.99 -3.73 23.70
N ILE A 221 -14.03 -3.85 22.37
CA ILE A 221 -13.41 -4.96 21.64
C ILE A 221 -11.90 -5.05 21.92
N THR A 222 -11.21 -3.91 21.91
CA THR A 222 -9.75 -3.82 22.17
C THR A 222 -9.39 -3.80 23.66
N GLY A 223 -10.38 -3.71 24.56
CA GLY A 223 -10.19 -3.69 26.02
C GLY A 223 -9.69 -2.37 26.60
N VAL A 224 -9.66 -1.31 25.79
CA VAL A 224 -9.19 0.04 26.15
C VAL A 224 -10.14 0.76 27.12
N ASN A 225 -11.43 0.46 27.07
CA ASN A 225 -12.44 1.07 27.94
C ASN A 225 -12.18 0.90 29.46
N LYS A 226 -11.34 -0.06 29.85
CA LYS A 226 -10.91 -0.26 31.24
C LYS A 226 -9.90 0.79 31.71
N PHE A 227 -9.33 1.55 30.79
CA PHE A 227 -8.22 2.48 31.03
C PHE A 227 -8.57 3.93 30.72
N THR A 228 -9.76 4.18 30.19
CA THR A 228 -10.22 5.52 29.90
C THR A 228 -11.68 5.72 30.26
N THR A 229 -11.99 6.92 30.72
CA THR A 229 -13.34 7.47 30.83
C THR A 229 -13.57 8.58 29.80
N SER A 230 -12.58 8.90 28.98
CA SER A 230 -12.65 9.93 27.95
C SER A 230 -13.36 9.43 26.70
N ASP A 231 -14.02 10.37 26.03
CA ASP A 231 -14.55 10.17 24.69
C ASP A 231 -13.41 10.31 23.68
N LEU A 232 -12.81 9.16 23.31
CA LEU A 232 -11.67 9.11 22.39
C LEU A 232 -12.04 9.62 20.98
N GLN A 233 -13.31 9.49 20.57
CA GLN A 233 -13.75 10.00 19.28
C GLN A 233 -13.73 11.53 19.30
N LYS A 234 -14.34 12.11 20.34
CA LYS A 234 -14.32 13.56 20.51
C LYS A 234 -12.90 14.10 20.65
N GLU A 235 -12.01 13.41 21.37
CA GLU A 235 -10.60 13.81 21.49
C GLU A 235 -9.91 13.83 20.12
N TRP A 236 -10.10 12.78 19.32
CA TRP A 236 -9.60 12.71 17.95
C TRP A 236 -10.13 13.84 17.07
N GLU A 237 -11.46 14.02 17.01
CA GLU A 237 -12.13 15.03 16.18
C GLU A 237 -11.74 16.47 16.57
N THR A 238 -11.58 16.73 17.87
CA THR A 238 -11.30 18.10 18.35
C THR A 238 -9.82 18.45 18.29
N THR A 239 -8.92 17.49 18.56
CA THR A 239 -7.49 17.79 18.68
C THR A 239 -6.67 17.31 17.49
N GLY A 240 -7.17 16.36 16.70
CA GLY A 240 -6.43 15.70 15.62
C GLY A 240 -5.39 14.72 16.15
N SER A 241 -5.44 14.37 17.43
CA SER A 241 -4.56 13.39 18.06
C SER A 241 -5.33 12.65 19.15
N VAL A 242 -5.02 11.37 19.36
CA VAL A 242 -5.63 10.59 20.43
C VAL A 242 -4.60 9.64 21.01
N VAL A 243 -4.56 9.55 22.34
CA VAL A 243 -3.81 8.49 23.02
C VAL A 243 -4.77 7.35 23.33
N ILE A 244 -4.49 6.18 22.77
CA ILE A 244 -5.18 4.92 23.08
C ILE A 244 -4.45 4.26 24.25
N PRO A 245 -4.94 4.40 25.49
CA PRO A 245 -4.19 3.98 26.66
C PRO A 245 -4.07 2.46 26.71
N GLN A 246 -2.88 1.99 27.02
CA GLN A 246 -2.59 0.60 27.36
C GLN A 246 -2.97 -0.41 26.26
N LEU A 247 -3.08 0.03 25.00
CA LEU A 247 -3.40 -0.85 23.86
C LEU A 247 -2.41 -2.01 23.74
N MET A 248 -1.12 -1.75 24.03
CA MET A 248 -0.03 -2.73 24.01
C MET A 248 0.38 -3.22 25.40
N ARG A 249 -0.46 -3.01 26.42
CA ARG A 249 -0.17 -3.45 27.80
C ARG A 249 0.19 -4.92 27.90
N TRP A 250 -0.40 -5.76 27.04
CA TRP A 250 -0.15 -7.19 27.02
C TRP A 250 1.32 -7.57 26.82
N TRP A 251 2.16 -6.65 26.33
CA TRP A 251 3.62 -6.85 26.28
C TRP A 251 4.26 -6.98 27.66
N ASN A 252 3.62 -6.44 28.70
CA ASN A 252 4.03 -6.56 30.10
C ASN A 252 3.50 -7.81 30.79
N ASP A 253 2.57 -8.52 30.15
CA ASP A 253 2.00 -9.72 30.74
C ASP A 253 2.98 -10.88 30.58
N LYS A 254 3.14 -11.64 31.65
CA LYS A 254 4.00 -12.82 31.67
C LYS A 254 3.18 -14.02 31.22
N LEU A 255 3.57 -14.63 30.10
CA LEU A 255 2.97 -15.89 29.66
C LEU A 255 3.23 -16.97 30.73
N GLN A 256 2.26 -17.87 30.95
CA GLN A 256 2.44 -18.99 31.87
C GLN A 256 3.70 -19.80 31.49
N GLY A 257 4.60 -19.99 32.46
CA GLY A 257 5.87 -20.70 32.26
C GLY A 257 6.99 -19.87 31.63
N ALA A 258 6.72 -18.68 31.09
CA ALA A 258 7.80 -17.78 30.65
C ALA A 258 8.53 -17.20 31.85
N THR A 259 9.82 -16.86 31.72
CA THR A 259 10.60 -16.17 32.76
C THR A 259 10.64 -14.65 32.59
N THR A 260 10.16 -14.16 31.45
CA THR A 260 10.26 -12.77 30.98
C THR A 260 8.97 -12.35 30.28
N THR A 261 8.82 -11.05 30.07
CA THR A 261 7.74 -10.46 29.26
C THR A 261 8.25 -10.11 27.86
N VAL A 262 7.35 -9.82 26.94
CA VAL A 262 7.69 -9.29 25.61
C VAL A 262 8.39 -7.94 25.75
N LEU A 263 7.89 -7.04 26.61
CA LEU A 263 8.48 -5.72 26.80
C LEU A 263 9.94 -5.81 27.25
N THR A 264 10.26 -6.68 28.22
CA THR A 264 11.64 -6.87 28.69
C THR A 264 12.56 -7.34 27.56
N ARG A 265 12.09 -8.24 26.70
CA ARG A 265 12.86 -8.74 25.55
C ARG A 265 13.03 -7.69 24.47
N VAL A 266 11.97 -6.97 24.12
CA VAL A 266 12.02 -5.87 23.15
C VAL A 266 12.93 -4.75 23.64
N ASN A 267 12.92 -4.44 24.94
CA ASN A 267 13.87 -3.50 25.53
C ASN A 267 15.33 -3.96 25.36
N GLY A 268 15.58 -5.27 25.45
CA GLY A 268 16.87 -5.86 25.11
C GLY A 268 17.24 -5.72 23.63
N GLU A 269 16.26 -5.83 22.71
CA GLU A 269 16.52 -5.53 21.29
C GLU A 269 16.96 -4.08 21.11
N TYR A 270 16.31 -3.10 21.75
CA TYR A 270 16.71 -1.69 21.67
C TYR A 270 18.18 -1.48 22.05
N ASP A 271 18.62 -2.08 23.15
CA ASP A 271 20.00 -1.97 23.62
C ASP A 271 20.98 -2.66 22.64
N MET A 272 20.61 -3.82 22.11
CA MET A 272 21.37 -4.52 21.09
C MET A 272 21.51 -3.70 19.80
N TYR A 273 20.43 -3.15 19.26
CA TYR A 273 20.49 -2.34 18.04
C TYR A 273 21.27 -1.03 18.27
N TYR A 274 21.16 -0.43 19.46
CA TYR A 274 21.90 0.78 19.82
C TYR A 274 23.40 0.52 19.91
N HIS A 275 23.80 -0.62 20.48
CA HIS A 275 25.20 -1.08 20.52
C HIS A 275 25.82 -1.16 19.13
N HIS A 276 25.04 -1.55 18.13
CA HIS A 276 25.48 -1.65 16.73
C HIS A 276 25.31 -0.36 15.91
N GLN A 277 24.80 0.71 16.51
CA GLN A 277 24.66 2.00 15.83
C GLN A 277 25.91 2.86 16.02
N ARG A 278 26.49 3.34 14.92
CA ARG A 278 27.60 4.29 14.94
C ARG A 278 27.13 5.73 14.77
N MET A 279 27.97 6.69 15.18
CA MET A 279 27.87 8.08 14.73
C MET A 279 28.46 8.20 13.31
N MET A 280 27.87 9.06 12.49
CA MET A 280 28.30 9.30 11.11
C MET A 280 28.82 10.74 10.99
N GLY A 281 30.07 10.94 10.55
CA GLY A 281 30.64 12.27 10.33
C GLY A 281 30.64 13.17 11.57
N GLY A 282 30.83 12.60 12.77
CA GLY A 282 30.76 13.34 14.04
C GLY A 282 29.37 13.88 14.41
N ARG A 283 28.33 13.58 13.61
CA ARG A 283 26.97 14.06 13.86
C ARG A 283 26.24 13.15 14.85
N ASP A 284 25.58 13.77 15.82
CA ASP A 284 24.68 13.11 16.77
C ASP A 284 23.54 12.41 16.02
N ASN A 285 23.00 11.33 16.61
CA ASN A 285 21.85 10.62 16.06
C ASN A 285 20.51 11.27 16.42
N TYR A 286 20.50 12.39 17.16
CA TYR A 286 19.31 13.14 17.60
C TYR A 286 18.26 12.27 18.33
N GLY A 287 18.70 11.21 19.01
CA GLY A 287 17.84 10.23 19.68
C GLY A 287 17.13 9.23 18.77
N TRP A 288 17.53 9.13 17.49
CA TRP A 288 17.01 8.13 16.55
C TRP A 288 17.85 6.85 16.53
N LEU A 289 17.18 5.70 16.42
CA LEU A 289 17.79 4.37 16.32
C LEU A 289 17.67 3.85 14.87
N ARG A 290 18.49 4.43 14.00
CA ARG A 290 18.52 4.24 12.54
C ARG A 290 19.01 2.87 12.07
N THR A 291 19.41 1.98 12.98
CA THR A 291 19.72 0.57 12.66
C THR A 291 18.52 -0.36 12.84
N MET A 292 17.48 0.08 13.55
CA MET A 292 16.36 -0.77 13.98
C MET A 292 15.11 -0.50 13.14
N TYR A 293 14.98 -1.20 12.01
CA TYR A 293 13.80 -1.13 11.13
C TYR A 293 12.85 -2.32 11.27
N HIS A 294 13.40 -3.50 11.56
CA HIS A 294 12.70 -4.78 11.50
C HIS A 294 12.99 -5.66 12.72
N SER A 295 13.16 -5.06 13.91
CA SER A 295 13.22 -5.86 15.15
C SER A 295 11.96 -6.70 15.32
N ILE A 296 12.02 -7.76 16.14
CA ILE A 296 10.84 -8.57 16.40
C ILE A 296 9.74 -7.73 17.05
N GLY A 297 10.08 -6.85 17.99
CA GLY A 297 9.12 -5.90 18.56
C GLY A 297 8.45 -4.99 17.52
N GLN A 298 9.21 -4.48 16.54
CA GLN A 298 8.62 -3.65 15.47
C GLN A 298 7.67 -4.44 14.57
N GLN A 299 8.06 -5.64 14.17
CA GLN A 299 7.21 -6.54 13.37
C GLN A 299 5.93 -6.90 14.15
N LEU A 300 6.07 -7.25 15.44
CA LEU A 300 4.97 -7.59 16.33
C LEU A 300 3.95 -6.44 16.46
N MET A 301 4.42 -5.22 16.67
CA MET A 301 3.57 -4.02 16.75
C MET A 301 2.82 -3.77 15.43
N ARG A 302 3.52 -3.84 14.28
CA ARG A 302 2.95 -3.55 12.95
C ARG A 302 1.93 -4.58 12.49
N GLN A 303 1.91 -5.75 13.12
CA GLN A 303 1.04 -6.85 12.74
C GLN A 303 -0.13 -7.05 13.71
N ASP A 304 -0.23 -6.26 14.80
CA ASP A 304 -1.31 -6.35 15.78
C ASP A 304 -2.65 -5.85 15.19
N PRO A 305 -3.67 -6.72 15.07
CA PRO A 305 -4.96 -6.37 14.47
C PRO A 305 -5.71 -5.29 15.25
N ALA A 306 -5.50 -5.15 16.56
CA ALA A 306 -6.10 -4.07 17.35
C ALA A 306 -5.47 -2.71 17.02
N TYR A 307 -4.17 -2.66 16.75
CA TYR A 307 -3.52 -1.41 16.34
C TYR A 307 -3.92 -1.03 14.91
N TYR A 308 -3.91 -2.00 14.00
CA TYR A 308 -4.46 -1.82 12.66
C TYR A 308 -5.89 -1.29 12.68
N LEU A 309 -6.77 -1.88 13.50
CA LEU A 309 -8.14 -1.43 13.68
C LEU A 309 -8.19 0.06 14.05
N TRP A 310 -7.43 0.48 15.06
CA TRP A 310 -7.40 1.90 15.48
C TRP A 310 -6.92 2.85 14.38
N TYR A 311 -6.04 2.41 13.49
CA TYR A 311 -5.69 3.18 12.30
C TYR A 311 -6.87 3.34 11.35
N VAL A 312 -7.61 2.27 11.02
CA VAL A 312 -8.81 2.36 10.18
C VAL A 312 -9.85 3.32 10.77
N LEU A 313 -10.01 3.30 12.10
CA LEU A 313 -10.97 4.17 12.81
C LEU A 313 -10.61 5.65 12.75
N THR A 314 -9.32 5.97 12.83
CA THR A 314 -8.82 7.35 12.94
C THR A 314 -8.54 7.97 11.57
N ARG A 315 -8.35 7.16 10.52
CA ARG A 315 -8.25 7.66 9.15
C ARG A 315 -9.53 8.37 8.71
N PRO A 316 -9.46 9.59 8.16
CA PRO A 316 -10.64 10.31 7.66
C PRO A 316 -11.40 9.57 6.55
N ASP A 317 -10.68 8.80 5.71
CA ASP A 317 -11.26 8.00 4.62
C ASP A 317 -11.64 6.57 5.03
N HIS A 318 -11.32 6.18 6.27
CA HIS A 318 -11.45 4.81 6.78
C HIS A 318 -10.86 3.73 5.86
N ALA A 319 -9.79 4.05 5.11
CA ALA A 319 -9.16 3.07 4.26
C ALA A 319 -8.67 1.87 5.09
N TRP A 320 -9.08 0.67 4.67
CA TRP A 320 -8.79 -0.58 5.37
C TRP A 320 -7.69 -1.40 4.68
N LYS A 321 -7.43 -1.16 3.39
CA LYS A 321 -6.31 -1.75 2.66
C LYS A 321 -5.04 -0.98 2.99
N LEU A 322 -4.35 -1.41 4.05
CA LEU A 322 -3.17 -0.73 4.56
C LEU A 322 -1.91 -1.59 4.39
N ILE A 323 -0.76 -0.93 4.24
CA ILE A 323 0.57 -1.56 4.36
C ILE A 323 1.40 -0.77 5.36
N SER A 324 2.10 -1.48 6.24
CA SER A 324 3.04 -0.87 7.17
C SER A 324 4.31 -0.44 6.43
N TYR A 325 4.79 0.75 6.74
CA TYR A 325 6.03 1.30 6.23
C TYR A 325 7.18 0.93 7.17
N PRO A 326 8.25 0.26 6.70
CA PRO A 326 9.44 0.03 7.51
C PRO A 326 10.10 1.34 7.92
N TYR A 327 9.97 1.70 9.20
CA TYR A 327 10.53 2.93 9.75
C TYR A 327 11.39 2.65 10.97
N TYR A 328 12.45 3.43 11.15
CA TYR A 328 13.38 3.26 12.27
C TYR A 328 12.75 3.69 13.60
N ALA A 329 13.24 3.10 14.69
CA ALA A 329 12.78 3.43 16.04
C ALA A 329 13.41 4.72 16.59
N LYS A 330 12.84 5.26 17.67
CA LYS A 330 13.45 6.31 18.49
C LYS A 330 14.03 5.67 19.75
N TYR A 331 15.29 5.95 20.04
CA TYR A 331 15.95 5.60 21.29
C TYR A 331 16.78 6.81 21.75
N ALA A 332 16.10 7.75 22.40
CA ALA A 332 16.74 8.93 22.95
C ALA A 332 17.24 8.68 24.37
N LYS A 333 18.41 9.23 24.68
CA LYS A 333 19.06 9.21 26.00
C LYS A 333 19.19 10.64 26.54
N PRO A 334 19.36 10.80 27.87
CA PRO A 334 19.57 12.13 28.45
C PRO A 334 20.68 12.92 27.74
N GLY A 335 20.38 14.15 27.35
CA GLY A 335 21.29 15.03 26.62
C GLY A 335 21.14 15.02 25.10
N ASP A 336 20.46 14.02 24.51
CA ASP A 336 20.23 13.97 23.06
C ASP A 336 19.42 15.20 22.60
N LYS A 337 19.84 15.82 21.49
CA LYS A 337 19.16 16.96 20.87
C LYS A 337 17.88 16.52 20.15
N THR A 338 16.82 16.27 20.91
CA THR A 338 15.53 15.78 20.39
C THR A 338 14.52 16.88 20.07
N GLY A 339 14.90 18.15 20.25
CA GLY A 339 14.00 19.31 20.12
C GLY A 339 13.74 19.68 18.66
N PHE A 340 12.51 19.54 18.20
CA PHE A 340 12.08 20.01 16.87
C PHE A 340 10.55 20.13 16.81
N ARG A 341 10.07 20.95 15.88
CA ARG A 341 8.65 21.12 15.54
C ARG A 341 8.50 21.11 14.02
N HIS A 342 7.49 20.43 13.51
CA HIS A 342 7.25 20.27 12.10
C HIS A 342 5.80 19.88 11.80
N ILE A 343 5.47 19.83 10.52
CA ILE A 343 4.25 19.24 9.96
C ILE A 343 4.66 18.34 8.80
N ASP A 344 4.11 17.13 8.74
CA ASP A 344 4.59 16.02 7.90
C ASP A 344 3.95 15.95 6.50
N VAL A 345 3.30 17.03 6.09
CA VAL A 345 2.71 17.17 4.76
C VAL A 345 3.27 18.41 4.07
N ASN A 346 3.25 18.39 2.73
CA ASN A 346 3.33 19.63 1.96
C ASN A 346 2.01 20.37 2.19
N VAL A 347 2.03 21.46 2.95
CA VAL A 347 0.81 22.18 3.36
C VAL A 347 0.11 22.81 2.15
N PRO A 348 0.79 23.54 1.24
CA PRO A 348 0.17 24.03 0.01
C PRO A 348 -0.55 22.94 -0.81
N ASP A 349 0.11 21.81 -1.03
CA ASP A 349 -0.43 20.70 -1.80
C ASP A 349 -1.58 20.00 -1.05
N ALA A 350 -1.46 19.82 0.27
CA ALA A 350 -2.53 19.27 1.09
C ALA A 350 -3.81 20.14 1.05
N ILE A 351 -3.67 21.48 1.10
CA ILE A 351 -4.81 22.41 1.01
C ILE A 351 -5.43 22.36 -0.40
N THR A 352 -4.62 22.34 -1.45
CA THR A 352 -5.10 22.49 -2.83
C THR A 352 -5.60 21.20 -3.46
N THR A 353 -4.96 20.06 -3.17
CA THR A 353 -5.25 18.76 -3.80
C THR A 353 -5.78 17.72 -2.84
N GLY A 354 -5.67 17.95 -1.53
CA GLY A 354 -5.95 16.94 -0.52
C GLY A 354 -4.85 15.86 -0.41
N ARG A 355 -3.66 16.09 -0.98
CA ARG A 355 -2.56 15.11 -0.89
C ARG A 355 -2.16 14.86 0.56
N GLY A 356 -2.09 13.59 0.95
CA GLY A 356 -1.59 13.15 2.27
C GLY A 356 -2.53 13.42 3.44
N VAL A 357 -3.70 14.03 3.24
CA VAL A 357 -4.65 14.39 4.32
C VAL A 357 -5.19 13.17 5.07
N ASN A 358 -5.23 12.01 4.42
CA ASN A 358 -5.74 10.76 4.98
C ASN A 358 -4.66 9.88 5.61
N MET A 359 -3.37 10.23 5.44
CA MET A 359 -2.31 9.54 6.16
C MET A 359 -2.57 9.66 7.66
N ILE A 360 -2.06 8.72 8.44
CA ILE A 360 -2.14 8.81 9.89
C ILE A 360 -0.80 8.38 10.46
N GLN A 361 -0.40 9.04 11.52
CA GLN A 361 0.83 8.74 12.23
C GLN A 361 0.50 8.00 13.51
N GLY A 362 1.28 6.98 13.82
CA GLY A 362 1.15 6.25 15.07
C GLY A 362 2.50 6.13 15.75
N SER A 363 2.47 6.09 17.08
CA SER A 363 3.64 5.82 17.89
C SER A 363 3.27 4.96 19.09
N LEU A 364 4.04 3.89 19.30
CA LEU A 364 4.01 3.09 20.52
C LEU A 364 5.15 3.52 21.43
N THR A 365 4.82 3.96 22.63
CA THR A 365 5.80 4.36 23.64
C THR A 365 6.07 3.19 24.59
N LEU A 366 7.35 2.88 24.83
CA LEU A 366 7.80 1.77 25.69
C LEU A 366 8.33 2.23 27.05
N THR A 367 8.52 3.53 27.23
CA THR A 367 9.03 4.20 28.43
C THR A 367 8.02 5.26 28.87
N ALA A 368 8.01 5.64 30.15
CA ALA A 368 7.12 6.72 30.59
C ALA A 368 7.62 8.08 30.09
N GLU A 369 6.74 8.84 29.46
CA GLU A 369 6.99 10.25 29.13
C GLU A 369 6.53 11.17 30.26
N GLU A 370 7.09 12.38 30.30
CA GLU A 370 6.79 13.39 31.33
C GLU A 370 6.57 14.76 30.69
N PRO A 371 5.91 15.70 31.38
CA PRO A 371 5.79 17.08 30.91
C PRO A 371 7.16 17.67 30.58
N GLY A 372 7.29 18.27 29.40
CA GLY A 372 8.55 18.81 28.90
C GLY A 372 9.63 17.77 28.56
N ASP A 373 9.28 16.47 28.46
CA ASP A 373 10.11 15.39 27.88
C ASP A 373 9.21 14.36 27.17
N CYS A 374 8.36 14.86 26.28
CA CYS A 374 7.36 14.10 25.54
C CYS A 374 7.25 14.60 24.11
N THR A 375 6.16 14.29 23.43
CA THR A 375 5.76 14.94 22.18
C THR A 375 4.90 16.14 22.51
N GLU A 376 5.03 17.22 21.73
CA GLU A 376 4.13 18.38 21.80
C GLU A 376 3.35 18.52 20.48
N ILE A 377 2.13 19.04 20.56
CA ILE A 377 1.26 19.30 19.41
C ILE A 377 0.61 20.68 19.51
N LEU A 378 0.11 21.20 18.39
CA LEU A 378 -0.89 22.29 18.37
C LEU A 378 -2.29 21.65 18.25
N PRO A 379 -2.99 21.32 19.35
CA PRO A 379 -4.23 20.57 19.29
C PRO A 379 -5.32 21.34 18.53
N GLY A 380 -5.97 20.69 17.58
CA GLY A 380 -7.06 21.27 16.79
C GLY A 380 -6.59 22.12 15.60
N MET A 381 -5.28 22.33 15.46
CA MET A 381 -4.73 23.22 14.42
C MET A 381 -4.98 22.74 12.99
N HIS A 382 -5.20 21.44 12.79
CA HIS A 382 -5.61 20.86 11.52
C HIS A 382 -6.93 21.47 10.97
N ASN A 383 -7.81 21.98 11.84
CA ASN A 383 -9.05 22.68 11.45
C ASN A 383 -8.81 24.13 11.00
N HIS A 384 -7.60 24.66 11.19
CA HIS A 384 -7.20 26.03 10.88
C HIS A 384 -5.98 26.07 9.95
N LEU A 385 -5.70 24.97 9.25
CA LEU A 385 -4.46 24.81 8.50
C LEU A 385 -4.35 25.84 7.37
N GLU A 386 -5.43 26.04 6.59
CA GLU A 386 -5.48 27.02 5.51
C GLU A 386 -5.32 28.45 6.03
N ASP A 387 -6.09 28.84 7.04
CA ASP A 387 -6.01 30.17 7.66
C ASP A 387 -4.62 30.48 8.20
N TRP A 388 -3.98 29.52 8.88
CA TRP A 388 -2.64 29.70 9.41
C TRP A 388 -1.58 29.74 8.32
N TRP A 389 -1.70 28.86 7.31
CA TRP A 389 -0.74 28.85 6.21
C TRP A 389 -0.79 30.15 5.41
N GLY A 390 -1.98 30.73 5.21
CA GLY A 390 -2.11 32.07 4.62
C GLY A 390 -1.33 33.14 5.39
N LEU A 391 -1.32 33.10 6.72
CA LEU A 391 -0.50 34.01 7.54
C LEU A 391 1.01 33.73 7.39
N VAL A 392 1.41 32.47 7.22
CA VAL A 392 2.80 32.08 6.95
C VAL A 392 3.25 32.63 5.60
N GLU A 393 2.39 32.59 4.58
CA GLU A 393 2.63 33.17 3.25
C GLU A 393 2.72 34.70 3.29
N GLU A 394 1.79 35.37 3.98
CA GLU A 394 1.82 36.82 4.18
C GLU A 394 3.13 37.30 4.82
N ARG A 395 3.74 36.47 5.68
CA ARG A 395 5.03 36.73 6.33
C ARG A 395 6.25 36.39 5.44
N GLY A 396 6.04 35.81 4.26
CA GLY A 396 7.11 35.36 3.36
C GLY A 396 7.91 34.18 3.92
N LEU A 397 7.28 33.31 4.73
CA LEU A 397 7.92 32.18 5.38
C LEU A 397 7.52 30.81 4.80
N SER A 398 6.67 30.79 3.77
CA SER A 398 6.21 29.56 3.14
C SER A 398 7.34 28.86 2.37
N THR A 399 7.28 27.53 2.33
CA THR A 399 8.18 26.68 1.54
C THR A 399 7.35 25.62 0.81
N ASP A 400 7.94 24.92 -0.17
CA ASP A 400 7.28 23.88 -0.97
C ASP A 400 7.85 22.46 -0.71
N GLY A 401 8.26 22.21 0.54
CA GLY A 401 8.80 20.91 0.94
C GLY A 401 7.70 19.87 1.20
N TYR A 402 8.02 18.57 1.12
CA TYR A 402 7.09 17.50 1.53
C TYR A 402 6.80 17.49 3.04
N VAL A 403 7.64 18.14 3.83
CA VAL A 403 7.56 18.31 5.29
C VAL A 403 8.05 19.72 5.59
N HIS A 404 7.40 20.44 6.50
CA HIS A 404 7.82 21.79 6.89
C HIS A 404 8.26 21.82 8.35
N ARG A 405 9.47 22.32 8.59
CA ARG A 405 9.92 22.67 9.95
C ARG A 405 9.20 23.92 10.41
N ILE A 406 8.64 23.89 11.61
CA ILE A 406 7.91 25.02 12.19
C ILE A 406 8.85 25.80 13.11
N LYS A 407 9.11 27.05 12.73
CA LYS A 407 9.89 28.01 13.53
C LYS A 407 8.95 28.88 14.34
N ASP A 408 9.45 29.50 15.42
CA ASP A 408 8.66 30.44 16.23
C ASP A 408 8.20 31.67 15.44
N THR A 409 8.85 31.97 14.32
CA THR A 409 8.42 33.01 13.37
C THR A 409 7.21 32.58 12.51
N MET A 410 6.97 31.28 12.35
CA MET A 410 5.83 30.74 11.60
C MET A 410 4.59 30.59 12.48
N TYR A 411 4.75 30.24 13.75
CA TYR A 411 3.66 30.18 14.73
C TYR A 411 3.98 31.07 15.94
N THR A 412 3.44 32.28 15.88
CA THR A 412 3.75 33.39 16.79
C THR A 412 2.79 33.45 17.99
N LYS A 413 3.07 34.35 18.94
CA LYS A 413 2.13 34.66 20.03
C LYS A 413 0.83 35.32 19.56
N ASP A 414 0.84 35.98 18.40
CA ASP A 414 -0.39 36.48 17.77
C ASP A 414 -1.24 35.35 17.22
N ASP A 415 -0.61 34.33 16.60
CA ASP A 415 -1.31 33.13 16.14
C ASP A 415 -1.92 32.35 17.31
N GLU A 416 -1.16 32.16 18.39
CA GLU A 416 -1.66 31.54 19.63
C GLU A 416 -2.90 32.27 20.16
N ARG A 417 -2.90 33.61 20.16
CA ARG A 417 -4.08 34.41 20.55
C ARG A 417 -5.23 34.30 19.55
N LYS A 418 -4.95 34.35 18.25
CA LYS A 418 -5.93 34.33 17.16
C LYS A 418 -6.70 33.01 17.14
N PHE A 419 -5.99 31.89 17.23
CA PHE A 419 -6.58 30.56 17.16
C PHE A 419 -6.99 30.02 18.54
N GLY A 420 -6.47 30.60 19.63
CA GLY A 420 -6.67 30.06 20.99
C GLY A 420 -6.00 28.70 21.20
N ILE A 421 -4.97 28.39 20.40
CA ILE A 421 -4.26 27.11 20.38
C ILE A 421 -2.82 27.36 20.82
N ARG A 422 -2.25 26.46 21.62
CA ARG A 422 -0.86 26.54 22.06
C ARG A 422 -0.20 25.17 22.00
N TRP A 423 1.13 25.17 21.90
CA TRP A 423 1.92 23.96 22.02
C TRP A 423 1.60 23.27 23.35
N THR A 424 1.16 22.01 23.27
CA THR A 424 0.65 21.24 24.39
C THR A 424 1.29 19.86 24.42
N ASP A 425 1.74 19.46 25.60
CA ASP A 425 2.33 18.16 25.86
C ASP A 425 1.32 17.02 25.68
N VAL A 426 1.73 15.98 24.95
CA VAL A 426 0.99 14.72 24.83
C VAL A 426 1.82 13.63 25.50
N ILE A 427 1.38 13.25 26.70
CA ILE A 427 2.12 12.35 27.59
C ILE A 427 1.65 10.92 27.35
N CYS A 428 2.57 10.04 26.93
CA CYS A 428 2.31 8.60 26.82
C CYS A 428 2.97 7.80 27.95
N LYS A 429 2.27 6.79 28.44
CA LYS A 429 2.82 5.75 29.34
C LYS A 429 3.32 4.56 28.54
N PRO A 430 4.14 3.66 29.14
CA PRO A 430 4.53 2.42 28.49
C PRO A 430 3.29 1.61 28.07
N GLY A 431 3.25 1.21 26.79
CA GLY A 431 2.14 0.46 26.21
C GLY A 431 1.01 1.32 25.65
N ASP A 432 1.07 2.64 25.83
CA ASP A 432 0.16 3.57 25.16
C ASP A 432 0.53 3.72 23.68
N VAL A 433 -0.51 3.89 22.88
CA VAL A 433 -0.39 4.18 21.46
C VAL A 433 -0.94 5.57 21.21
N ARG A 434 -0.13 6.48 20.67
CA ARG A 434 -0.63 7.76 20.17
C ARG A 434 -0.88 7.64 18.68
N ILE A 435 -2.02 8.14 18.24
CA ILE A 435 -2.35 8.32 16.83
C ILE A 435 -2.57 9.81 16.57
N THR A 436 -1.98 10.36 15.52
CA THR A 436 -1.96 11.79 15.23
C THR A 436 -2.20 12.04 13.73
N SER A 437 -3.01 13.05 13.42
CA SER A 437 -3.27 13.53 12.08
C SER A 437 -1.99 14.13 11.47
N PRO A 438 -1.71 13.86 10.18
CA PRO A 438 -0.53 14.39 9.49
C PRO A 438 -0.64 15.90 9.26
N LEU A 439 -1.87 16.43 9.30
CA LEU A 439 -2.18 17.85 9.20
C LEU A 439 -1.94 18.61 10.52
N LEU A 440 -1.56 17.90 11.58
CA LEU A 440 -1.33 18.49 12.88
C LEU A 440 0.14 18.87 13.04
N PRO A 441 0.48 20.17 13.21
CA PRO A 441 1.76 20.59 13.73
C PRO A 441 2.11 19.86 15.03
N HIS A 442 3.26 19.22 15.02
CA HIS A 442 3.74 18.46 16.17
C HIS A 442 5.27 18.52 16.28
N GLY A 443 5.80 17.99 17.37
CA GLY A 443 7.21 18.05 17.66
C GLY A 443 7.59 17.21 18.87
N ALA A 444 8.84 17.32 19.29
CA ALA A 444 9.30 16.74 20.53
C ALA A 444 10.09 17.76 21.33
N HIS A 445 9.99 17.68 22.65
CA HIS A 445 10.85 18.44 23.55
C HIS A 445 12.31 18.01 23.41
N GLY A 446 13.22 18.95 23.68
CA GLY A 446 14.65 18.69 23.75
C GLY A 446 15.40 19.73 24.59
N PRO A 447 16.62 19.41 25.06
CA PRO A 447 17.25 18.10 24.99
C PRO A 447 16.49 17.05 25.81
N CYS A 448 16.63 15.78 25.41
CA CYS A 448 15.96 14.66 26.08
C CYS A 448 16.43 14.58 27.53
N LYS A 449 15.50 14.37 28.48
CA LYS A 449 15.83 14.36 29.93
C LYS A 449 15.94 12.94 30.46
N LYS A 450 15.16 12.01 29.90
CA LYS A 450 15.13 10.59 30.28
C LYS A 450 15.31 9.69 29.06
N VAL A 451 15.47 8.39 29.31
CA VAL A 451 15.47 7.42 28.22
C VAL A 451 14.06 7.34 27.61
N ARG A 452 13.97 7.57 26.30
CA ARG A 452 12.71 7.48 25.55
C ARG A 452 12.84 6.47 24.42
N ARG A 453 12.01 5.41 24.47
CA ARG A 453 11.94 4.37 23.45
C ARG A 453 10.57 4.38 22.79
N THR A 454 10.54 4.58 21.47
CA THR A 454 9.30 4.71 20.70
C THR A 454 9.42 3.98 19.38
N MET A 455 8.40 3.20 19.03
CA MET A 455 8.25 2.55 17.73
C MET A 455 7.18 3.25 16.89
N LEU A 456 7.38 3.25 15.57
CA LEU A 456 6.54 3.96 14.61
C LEU A 456 6.09 2.95 13.52
N PRO A 457 4.82 2.49 13.51
CA PRO A 457 4.35 1.45 12.59
C PRO A 457 3.99 1.97 11.20
N TRP A 458 3.66 3.27 11.06
CA TRP A 458 3.24 3.96 9.84
C TRP A 458 2.45 3.09 8.86
N TYR A 459 1.12 3.19 8.86
CA TYR A 459 0.31 2.52 7.85
C TYR A 459 -0.07 3.49 6.72
N VAL A 460 0.11 3.04 5.49
CA VAL A 460 -0.21 3.78 4.26
C VAL A 460 -1.29 3.02 3.51
N ALA A 461 -2.29 3.73 2.98
CA ALA A 461 -3.34 3.10 2.19
C ALA A 461 -2.84 2.65 0.82
N ILE A 462 -3.37 1.51 0.37
CA ILE A 462 -3.15 0.94 -0.95
C ILE A 462 -4.40 1.23 -1.80
N GLN A 463 -4.18 1.69 -3.02
CA GLN A 463 -5.24 2.02 -3.96
C GLN A 463 -5.96 0.77 -4.51
N GLU A 464 -7.00 0.98 -5.32
CA GLU A 464 -7.83 -0.09 -5.88
C GLU A 464 -7.11 -1.04 -6.84
N ASP A 465 -5.96 -0.66 -7.39
CA ASP A 465 -5.14 -1.54 -8.21
C ASP A 465 -4.22 -2.48 -7.40
N HIS A 466 -4.21 -2.34 -6.07
CA HIS A 466 -3.38 -3.09 -5.14
C HIS A 466 -1.87 -2.93 -5.37
N GLU A 467 -1.43 -1.87 -6.04
CA GLU A 467 -0.03 -1.59 -6.30
C GLU A 467 0.37 -0.19 -5.85
N HIS A 468 -0.41 0.83 -6.19
CA HIS A 468 -0.06 2.20 -5.83
C HIS A 468 -0.48 2.53 -4.40
N LEU A 469 0.32 3.37 -3.75
CA LEU A 469 0.04 3.90 -2.42
C LEU A 469 -0.71 5.24 -2.52
N GLU A 470 -1.38 5.68 -1.45
CA GLU A 470 -2.01 7.01 -1.42
C GLU A 470 -1.00 8.16 -1.59
N VAL A 471 0.26 7.94 -1.22
CA VAL A 471 1.39 8.82 -1.50
C VAL A 471 2.30 8.12 -2.50
N ASN A 472 2.19 8.46 -3.78
CA ASN A 472 2.89 7.78 -4.87
C ASN A 472 4.42 7.85 -4.71
N GLU A 473 4.95 8.92 -4.12
CA GLU A 473 6.39 9.15 -3.91
C GLU A 473 6.97 8.28 -2.78
N ALA A 474 6.11 7.70 -1.93
CA ALA A 474 6.51 6.74 -0.90
C ALA A 474 6.86 5.36 -1.47
N GLY A 475 6.68 5.17 -2.78
CA GLY A 475 6.91 3.90 -3.49
C GLY A 475 5.62 3.13 -3.74
N THR A 476 5.77 1.83 -4.00
CA THR A 476 4.64 0.94 -4.32
C THR A 476 4.47 -0.18 -3.30
N TRP A 477 3.32 -0.84 -3.32
CA TRP A 477 3.06 -2.05 -2.55
C TRP A 477 4.13 -3.12 -2.81
N SER A 478 4.51 -3.35 -4.07
CA SER A 478 5.55 -4.34 -4.41
C SER A 478 6.91 -3.97 -3.81
N GLN A 479 7.27 -2.70 -3.80
CA GLN A 479 8.54 -2.24 -3.19
C GLN A 479 8.52 -2.40 -1.67
N LEU A 480 7.41 -2.07 -1.00
CA LEU A 480 7.29 -2.25 0.45
C LEU A 480 7.19 -3.73 0.86
N SER A 481 6.50 -4.54 0.06
CA SER A 481 6.47 -6.00 0.20
C SER A 481 7.89 -6.59 0.12
N ALA A 482 8.67 -6.16 -0.88
CA ALA A 482 10.08 -6.53 -0.99
C ALA A 482 10.90 -6.08 0.24
N ALA A 483 10.69 -4.84 0.71
CA ALA A 483 11.40 -4.33 1.89
C ALA A 483 11.10 -5.15 3.17
N HIS A 484 9.86 -5.59 3.38
CA HIS A 484 9.49 -6.49 4.49
C HIS A 484 10.04 -7.90 4.31
N ARG A 485 10.03 -8.44 3.08
CA ARG A 485 10.60 -9.75 2.78
C ARG A 485 12.11 -9.75 3.02
N ASP A 486 12.80 -8.73 2.54
CA ASP A 486 14.26 -8.66 2.56
C ASP A 486 14.79 -8.02 3.85
N LEU A 487 13.87 -7.52 4.71
CA LEU A 487 14.14 -6.89 6.00
C LEU A 487 15.10 -5.69 5.88
N VAL A 488 14.86 -4.88 4.86
CA VAL A 488 15.58 -3.64 4.56
C VAL A 488 14.65 -2.42 4.71
N PRO A 489 15.19 -1.19 4.79
CA PRO A 489 14.36 0.02 4.76
C PRO A 489 13.48 0.10 3.51
N GLY A 490 12.39 0.87 3.59
CA GLY A 490 11.60 1.24 2.41
C GLY A 490 12.42 2.08 1.40
N PRO A 491 11.95 2.19 0.15
CA PRO A 491 12.66 2.91 -0.92
C PRO A 491 12.84 4.40 -0.60
N SER A 492 11.89 5.02 0.10
CA SER A 492 11.89 6.41 0.55
C SER A 492 11.37 6.52 2.00
N SER A 493 11.05 7.71 2.49
CA SER A 493 10.23 7.92 3.69
C SER A 493 8.73 7.77 3.35
N PRO A 494 7.85 7.62 4.36
CA PRO A 494 6.40 7.65 4.14
C PRO A 494 5.89 8.91 3.43
N SER A 495 6.62 10.03 3.52
CA SER A 495 6.31 11.31 2.86
C SER A 495 6.95 11.46 1.46
N GLY A 496 7.76 10.50 1.02
CA GLY A 496 8.45 10.50 -0.27
C GLY A 496 9.86 11.10 -0.27
N HIS A 497 10.42 11.47 0.89
CA HIS A 497 11.81 11.90 0.97
C HIS A 497 12.78 10.73 0.78
N SER A 498 13.94 11.00 0.20
CA SER A 498 15.05 10.04 0.25
C SER A 498 15.47 9.75 1.70
N ASN A 499 16.08 8.59 1.92
CA ASN A 499 16.65 8.23 3.23
C ASN A 499 17.91 9.08 3.52
N ARG A 500 17.72 10.31 4.03
CA ARG A 500 18.76 11.36 4.13
C ARG A 500 19.84 11.17 5.21
N TYR A 501 19.60 10.36 6.24
CA TYR A 501 20.42 10.41 7.47
C TYR A 501 21.33 9.21 7.73
N ALA A 502 21.34 8.24 6.80
CA ALA A 502 22.30 7.15 6.62
C ALA A 502 21.62 6.06 5.78
N SER A 503 22.27 5.57 4.74
CA SER A 503 21.85 4.34 4.07
C SER A 503 22.26 3.15 4.92
N VAL A 504 21.31 2.26 5.26
CA VAL A 504 21.63 0.94 5.82
C VAL A 504 22.17 0.10 4.65
N PRO A 505 23.48 -0.21 4.61
CA PRO A 505 24.09 -0.78 3.40
C PRO A 505 23.76 -2.27 3.18
N TYR A 506 23.28 -2.95 4.22
CA TYR A 506 22.89 -4.35 4.18
C TYR A 506 21.86 -4.64 5.29
N ARG A 507 21.06 -5.68 5.09
CA ARG A 507 20.14 -6.20 6.12
C ARG A 507 20.90 -6.48 7.42
N PHE A 508 20.43 -5.93 8.53
CA PHE A 508 21.02 -6.23 9.84
C PHE A 508 21.02 -7.75 10.10
N PRO A 509 22.16 -8.39 10.43
CA PRO A 509 22.26 -9.86 10.45
C PRO A 509 21.25 -10.57 11.35
N THR A 510 20.78 -9.91 12.41
CA THR A 510 19.85 -10.48 13.39
C THR A 510 18.39 -10.27 13.01
N ALA A 511 18.10 -9.48 11.98
CA ALA A 511 16.74 -9.27 11.50
C ALA A 511 16.25 -10.58 10.86
N ILE A 512 15.25 -11.19 11.49
CA ILE A 512 14.56 -12.38 10.99
C ILE A 512 13.08 -12.08 10.87
N GLN A 513 12.40 -12.77 9.95
CA GLN A 513 10.97 -12.56 9.73
C GLN A 513 10.14 -13.18 10.87
N LEU A 514 9.19 -12.40 11.38
CA LEU A 514 8.14 -12.87 12.27
C LEU A 514 6.95 -13.33 11.42
N GLN A 515 6.63 -14.62 11.45
CA GLN A 515 5.63 -15.25 10.59
C GLN A 515 4.53 -15.95 11.40
N GLY A 516 3.43 -16.29 10.72
CA GLY A 516 2.38 -17.13 11.28
C GLY A 516 1.49 -16.43 12.30
N LEU A 517 1.30 -15.12 12.19
CA LEU A 517 0.47 -14.35 13.12
C LEU A 517 -1.02 -14.36 12.72
N GLY A 518 -1.33 -14.19 11.44
CA GLY A 518 -2.69 -14.15 10.88
C GLY A 518 -2.68 -13.58 9.46
N ALA A 519 -3.79 -13.68 8.75
CA ALA A 519 -3.91 -13.19 7.38
C ALA A 519 -3.87 -11.65 7.29
N ILE A 520 -4.57 -10.94 8.18
CA ILE A 520 -4.47 -9.47 8.30
C ILE A 520 -3.02 -9.08 8.59
N SER A 521 -2.36 -9.78 9.52
CA SER A 521 -0.96 -9.54 9.86
C SER A 521 -0.04 -9.70 8.66
N ASP A 522 -0.26 -10.69 7.80
CA ASP A 522 0.54 -10.93 6.59
C ASP A 522 0.22 -9.90 5.49
N ALA A 523 -1.03 -9.44 5.38
CA ALA A 523 -1.40 -8.35 4.47
C ALA A 523 -0.74 -7.01 4.85
N LEU A 524 -0.68 -6.70 6.15
CA LEU A 524 -0.06 -5.47 6.66
C LEU A 524 1.43 -5.37 6.37
N VAL A 525 2.11 -6.48 6.09
CA VAL A 525 3.54 -6.51 5.72
C VAL A 525 3.75 -6.96 4.27
N GLY A 526 2.69 -6.93 3.45
CA GLY A 526 2.77 -7.17 2.01
C GLY A 526 3.08 -8.62 1.60
N ARG A 527 2.91 -9.61 2.49
CA ARG A 527 3.12 -11.03 2.13
C ARG A 527 1.98 -11.60 1.30
N ILE A 528 0.76 -11.13 1.56
CA ILE A 528 -0.44 -11.47 0.81
C ILE A 528 -1.23 -10.20 0.51
N ARG A 529 -2.13 -10.28 -0.47
CA ARG A 529 -2.99 -9.17 -0.87
C ARG A 529 -4.26 -9.11 0.00
N TRP A 530 -4.87 -7.93 0.06
CA TRP A 530 -6.13 -7.69 0.77
C TRP A 530 -7.35 -8.37 0.13
N ASP A 531 -7.27 -8.79 -1.13
CA ASP A 531 -8.30 -9.58 -1.83
C ASP A 531 -8.16 -11.09 -1.58
N ASN A 532 -7.20 -11.52 -0.75
CA ASN A 532 -7.06 -12.91 -0.35
C ASN A 532 -8.26 -13.33 0.53
N PRO A 533 -8.93 -14.46 0.24
CA PRO A 533 -10.09 -14.92 1.02
C PRO A 533 -9.86 -15.05 2.52
N MET A 534 -8.65 -15.43 2.95
CA MET A 534 -8.33 -15.54 4.39
C MET A 534 -8.25 -14.18 5.08
N VAL A 535 -7.83 -13.14 4.35
CA VAL A 535 -7.80 -11.76 4.87
C VAL A 535 -9.22 -11.25 5.02
N ILE A 536 -10.07 -11.51 4.02
CA ILE A 536 -11.50 -11.14 4.06
C ILE A 536 -12.19 -11.82 5.25
N GLU A 537 -11.93 -13.11 5.50
CA GLU A 537 -12.51 -13.82 6.64
C GLU A 537 -12.12 -13.17 7.99
N GLU A 538 -10.84 -12.84 8.19
CA GLU A 538 -10.40 -12.17 9.42
C GLU A 538 -10.95 -10.74 9.53
N LEU A 539 -11.09 -10.00 8.42
CA LEU A 539 -11.73 -8.69 8.40
C LEU A 539 -13.20 -8.78 8.80
N ASP A 540 -13.93 -9.77 8.30
CA ASP A 540 -15.33 -10.00 8.64
C ASP A 540 -15.50 -10.39 10.11
N ILE A 541 -14.50 -11.04 10.72
CA ILE A 541 -14.48 -11.27 12.18
C ILE A 541 -14.23 -9.96 12.95
N LEU A 542 -13.23 -9.18 12.53
CA LEU A 542 -12.79 -7.98 13.25
C LEU A 542 -13.81 -6.83 13.17
N PHE A 543 -14.45 -6.65 12.00
CA PHE A 543 -15.39 -5.57 11.74
C PHE A 543 -16.85 -6.01 11.78
N GLY A 544 -17.13 -7.31 11.67
CA GLY A 544 -18.48 -7.87 11.73
C GLY A 544 -19.16 -7.64 13.07
N PRO A 545 -20.48 -7.90 13.17
CA PRO A 545 -21.32 -7.41 14.28
C PRO A 545 -21.09 -8.10 15.64
N ASP A 546 -20.32 -9.19 15.70
CA ASP A 546 -20.09 -9.95 16.94
C ASP A 546 -18.86 -9.42 17.70
N ASP A 547 -19.10 -8.51 18.63
CA ASP A 547 -18.06 -7.91 19.49
C ASP A 547 -17.25 -8.96 20.27
N LYS A 548 -17.88 -10.06 20.69
CA LYS A 548 -17.20 -11.11 21.46
C LYS A 548 -16.25 -11.90 20.57
N LYS A 549 -16.70 -12.27 19.37
CA LYS A 549 -15.85 -12.94 18.39
C LYS A 549 -14.65 -12.07 17.96
N ALA A 550 -14.86 -10.78 17.75
CA ALA A 550 -13.78 -9.84 17.44
C ALA A 550 -12.77 -9.72 18.60
N GLN A 551 -13.25 -9.62 19.83
CA GLN A 551 -12.40 -9.57 21.02
C GLN A 551 -11.61 -10.88 21.22
N ASP A 552 -12.25 -12.04 21.04
CA ASP A 552 -11.59 -13.33 21.16
C ASP A 552 -10.55 -13.54 20.05
N PHE A 553 -10.82 -13.05 18.83
CA PHE A 553 -9.84 -13.03 17.74
C PHE A 553 -8.57 -12.25 18.13
N ILE A 554 -8.71 -11.01 18.64
CA ILE A 554 -7.58 -10.20 19.08
C ILE A 554 -6.82 -10.87 20.24
N ASN A 555 -7.52 -11.40 21.24
CA ASN A 555 -6.90 -12.03 22.40
C ASN A 555 -6.14 -13.31 22.01
N ASN A 556 -6.72 -14.15 21.16
CA ASN A 556 -6.08 -15.36 20.65
C ASN A 556 -4.86 -15.02 19.80
N TRP A 557 -4.97 -13.98 18.96
CA TRP A 557 -3.85 -13.46 18.19
C TRP A 557 -2.70 -13.04 19.11
N ARG A 558 -2.96 -12.21 20.15
CA ARG A 558 -1.93 -11.71 21.07
C ARG A 558 -1.26 -12.82 21.87
N LEU A 559 -2.03 -13.83 22.31
CA LEU A 559 -1.49 -15.01 22.99
C LEU A 559 -0.54 -15.79 22.08
N LYS A 560 -0.93 -16.02 20.82
CA LYS A 560 -0.11 -16.69 19.81
C LYS A 560 1.14 -15.87 19.49
N ALA A 561 0.97 -14.58 19.24
CA ALA A 561 2.03 -13.65 18.89
C ALA A 561 3.08 -13.51 20.01
N THR A 562 2.65 -13.51 21.27
CA THR A 562 3.55 -13.54 22.44
C THR A 562 4.53 -14.70 22.36
N ARG A 563 4.03 -15.93 22.12
CA ARG A 563 4.87 -17.14 22.06
C ARG A 563 5.87 -17.04 20.92
N ILE A 564 5.39 -16.75 19.72
CA ILE A 564 6.21 -16.67 18.51
C ILE A 564 7.27 -15.57 18.66
N ALA A 565 6.92 -14.40 19.19
CA ALA A 565 7.85 -13.29 19.38
C ALA A 565 8.94 -13.61 20.41
N LEU A 566 8.59 -14.20 21.55
CA LEU A 566 9.58 -14.58 22.56
C LEU A 566 10.59 -15.60 22.01
N ASP A 567 10.12 -16.61 21.28
CA ASP A 567 10.98 -17.60 20.64
C ASP A 567 11.86 -16.97 19.55
N ALA A 568 11.30 -16.08 18.74
CA ALA A 568 12.04 -15.36 17.69
C ALA A 568 13.13 -14.47 18.29
N ILE A 569 12.86 -13.73 19.36
CA ILE A 569 13.86 -12.86 20.02
C ILE A 569 15.00 -13.70 20.60
N VAL A 570 14.73 -14.85 21.20
CA VAL A 570 15.81 -15.73 21.67
C VAL A 570 16.71 -16.17 20.51
N LYS A 571 16.13 -16.45 19.34
CA LYS A 571 16.90 -16.77 18.13
C LYS A 571 17.75 -15.59 17.64
N THR A 572 17.21 -14.36 17.66
CA THR A 572 17.99 -13.17 17.25
C THR A 572 19.24 -13.00 18.10
N TYR A 573 19.17 -13.30 19.40
CA TYR A 573 20.33 -13.21 20.30
C TYR A 573 21.43 -14.23 19.95
N GLN A 574 21.06 -15.43 19.54
CA GLN A 574 22.04 -16.45 19.12
C GLN A 574 22.69 -16.08 17.78
N ILE A 575 21.88 -15.58 16.85
CA ILE A 575 22.37 -15.10 15.54
C ILE A 575 23.33 -13.92 15.73
N GLU A 576 22.99 -12.99 16.61
CA GLU A 576 23.79 -11.81 16.91
C GLU A 576 25.17 -12.18 17.47
N LYS A 577 25.23 -13.08 18.47
CA LYS A 577 26.50 -13.61 18.98
C LYS A 577 27.34 -14.28 17.90
N LYS A 578 26.70 -15.06 17.02
CA LYS A 578 27.39 -15.74 15.91
C LYS A 578 27.94 -14.75 14.89
N ALA A 579 27.18 -13.71 14.55
CA ALA A 579 27.53 -12.74 13.53
C ALA A 579 28.65 -11.79 13.99
N PHE A 580 28.65 -11.37 15.26
CA PHE A 580 29.56 -10.34 15.76
C PHE A 580 30.65 -10.83 16.72
N GLY A 581 30.62 -12.10 17.13
CA GLY A 581 31.66 -12.70 17.99
C GLY A 581 31.82 -11.94 19.31
N ASN A 582 33.02 -11.47 19.61
CA ASN A 582 33.30 -10.68 20.83
C ASN A 582 32.74 -9.25 20.78
N LYS A 583 32.33 -8.75 19.61
CA LYS A 583 31.68 -7.44 19.45
C LYS A 583 30.16 -7.51 19.62
N SER A 584 29.62 -8.69 19.91
CA SER A 584 28.20 -8.89 20.18
C SER A 584 27.77 -8.21 21.48
N TYR A 585 26.62 -7.55 21.46
CA TYR A 585 26.00 -6.99 22.66
C TYR A 585 25.71 -8.09 23.69
N TRP A 586 25.14 -9.21 23.26
CA TRP A 586 24.81 -10.31 24.16
C TRP A 586 26.03 -11.06 24.67
N HIS A 587 27.13 -11.08 23.91
CA HIS A 587 28.42 -11.56 24.41
C HIS A 587 28.94 -10.64 25.52
N CYS A 588 28.86 -9.32 25.33
CA CYS A 588 29.30 -8.35 26.34
C CYS A 588 28.49 -8.51 27.64
N MET A 589 27.16 -8.54 27.51
CA MET A 589 26.26 -8.72 28.66
C MET A 589 26.47 -10.05 29.39
N HIS A 590 26.75 -11.14 28.68
CA HIS A 590 27.01 -12.45 29.30
C HIS A 590 28.33 -12.46 30.09
N ASN A 591 29.34 -11.73 29.63
CA ASN A 591 30.69 -11.71 30.22
C ASN A 591 30.93 -10.49 31.13
N ASN A 592 29.90 -9.71 31.45
CA ASN A 592 29.99 -8.45 32.22
C ASN A 592 31.01 -7.46 31.62
N ILE A 593 31.10 -7.41 30.30
CA ILE A 593 31.90 -6.41 29.56
C ILE A 593 30.99 -5.22 29.31
N ASP A 594 31.47 -4.01 29.61
CA ASP A 594 30.74 -2.78 29.28
C ASP A 594 30.61 -2.64 27.75
N PRO A 595 29.39 -2.66 27.17
CA PRO A 595 29.19 -2.52 25.73
C PRO A 595 29.81 -1.24 25.16
N VAL A 596 29.90 -0.16 25.95
CA VAL A 596 30.50 1.12 25.55
C VAL A 596 32.01 1.02 25.32
N SER A 597 32.67 0.04 25.94
CA SER A 597 34.12 -0.18 25.81
C SER A 597 34.52 -0.83 24.47
N VAL A 598 33.56 -1.38 23.71
CA VAL A 598 33.82 -2.06 22.44
C VAL A 598 34.06 -1.04 21.33
N ARG A 599 35.25 -1.07 20.72
CA ARG A 599 35.62 -0.11 19.65
C ARG A 599 34.85 -0.37 18.34
N PRO A 600 34.42 0.70 17.62
CA PRO A 600 33.77 0.58 16.32
C PRO A 600 34.73 0.05 15.24
N SER A 601 34.19 -0.38 14.10
CA SER A 601 34.95 -0.91 12.96
C SER A 601 34.59 -0.16 11.66
N PRO A 602 35.57 0.37 10.90
CA PRO A 602 36.97 0.60 11.31
C PRO A 602 37.04 1.55 12.53
N PRO A 603 38.18 1.61 13.24
CA PRO A 603 38.37 2.64 14.27
C PRO A 603 38.10 4.03 13.66
N PRO A 604 37.66 5.03 14.45
CA PRO A 604 37.45 6.37 13.92
C PRO A 604 38.80 6.88 13.41
N GLU A 605 39.02 6.84 12.09
CA GLU A 605 40.12 7.56 11.46
C GLU A 605 39.87 9.05 11.68
N ASN A 606 40.94 9.83 11.83
CA ASN A 606 40.88 11.28 11.95
C ASN A 606 40.15 11.85 10.73
N LEU A 607 38.84 12.03 10.86
CA LEU A 607 38.01 12.67 9.84
C LEU A 607 38.47 14.12 9.81
N VAL A 608 39.24 14.44 8.77
CA VAL A 608 39.50 15.81 8.32
C VAL A 608 38.13 16.50 8.27
N GLU A 609 38.06 17.67 8.91
CA GLU A 609 36.90 18.55 8.87
C GLU A 609 36.54 18.77 7.39
N GLU A 610 35.54 18.04 6.88
CA GLU A 610 34.85 18.45 5.68
C GLU A 610 34.16 19.76 6.03
N GLU A 611 34.64 20.83 5.39
CA GLU A 611 34.14 22.19 5.55
C GLU A 611 32.62 22.20 5.54
N ASP A 612 32.08 22.91 6.53
CA ASP A 612 30.68 23.21 6.72
C ASP A 612 30.14 23.95 5.48
N HIS A 613 29.76 23.20 4.45
CA HIS A 613 28.86 23.68 3.43
C HIS A 613 27.52 23.89 4.12
N GLY A 614 27.30 25.13 4.53
CA GLY A 614 26.06 25.63 5.09
C GLY A 614 24.91 25.38 4.13
N ASP A 615 24.34 24.20 4.22
CA ASP A 615 23.12 23.84 3.53
C ASP A 615 21.94 24.30 4.36
N HIS A 616 21.32 25.36 3.85
CA HIS A 616 19.94 25.75 4.01
C HIS A 616 19.02 24.58 4.46
N TYR A 617 18.65 24.62 5.73
CA TYR A 617 17.71 23.71 6.41
C TYR A 617 16.25 24.12 6.29
#